data_AF-A0A7Y3CYD0-F1
#
_entry.id   AF-A0A7Y3CYD0-F1
#
_cell.length_a   1.000
_cell.length_b   1.000
_cell.length_c   1.000
_cell.angle_alpha   90.00
_cell.angle_beta   90.00
_cell.angle_gamma   90.00
#
_symmetry.space_group_name_H-M   'P 1'
#
loop_
_entity.id
_entity.type
_entity.pdbx_description
1 polymer ?
#
loop_
_entity_poly.entity_id
_entity_poly.type
_entity_poly.pdbx_seq_one_letter_code
_entity_poly.pdbx_strand_id
1 'polypeptide(L)'
;MVKRTFIFILALIFFTLPDLLQAQELKKDISQILQGHWEGAFIKNNSYQKFDMSVYLKDSTLMSLQVLEEWHPQFGEFQLPLEIDSLGYISFNTGYGRAKTQLDTITLEISGHIIGADPATYVHFKKVPTPPQPDFKVTPIEVKNGAITLTGHLHEQRHAPSKTAIIVVGGRGCYAGSTKYDLTAKLLRQYGVSTVAFNKRGTGNSTGNCDTATMEDLAKDVVAIKKYLEAPPNKFENIGAIGSSAGGWVIMKASELTDLDFLITIVGPSTSVRVQQMQSLEEGIKKFNLSQTARNEAIEYTNLVFDAKPNEKNFTKFQELLKGAETNGWNTLLDVTDIPKNAEDISNLWVRRHDYDPAKAYNKIMVPLLAMYGEKDWIVPYKENTALLEQYYKGDRKKYLKTVLLPEAEHGTEVQEGYRTLPNNHTYWRFFRISPNVQIELIEFLRQNKFLNK
;
A
#
# COMPACT_ATOMS: atom_id res chain seq x y z
N MET A 1 -62.11 10.10 -30.57
CA MET A 1 -60.73 10.62 -30.49
C MET A 1 -59.79 9.70 -29.68
N VAL A 2 -59.94 8.35 -29.73
CA VAL A 2 -59.13 7.40 -28.89
C VAL A 2 -58.64 6.16 -29.68
N LYS A 3 -58.54 6.22 -31.02
CA LYS A 3 -58.07 5.07 -31.84
C LYS A 3 -56.77 5.30 -32.62
N ARG A 4 -56.19 6.51 -32.60
CA ARG A 4 -54.93 6.82 -33.32
C ARG A 4 -53.68 6.84 -32.44
N THR A 5 -53.80 6.85 -31.11
CA THR A 5 -52.66 6.90 -30.18
C THR A 5 -52.07 5.52 -29.87
N PHE A 6 -52.86 4.44 -29.96
CA PHE A 6 -52.38 3.07 -29.68
C PHE A 6 -51.50 2.46 -30.79
N ILE A 7 -51.70 2.86 -32.05
CA ILE A 7 -50.95 2.33 -33.19
C ILE A 7 -49.52 2.90 -33.24
N PHE A 8 -49.32 4.14 -32.80
CA PHE A 8 -47.97 4.73 -32.70
C PHE A 8 -47.13 4.13 -31.57
N ILE A 9 -47.76 3.73 -30.45
CA ILE A 9 -47.06 3.07 -29.34
C ILE A 9 -46.70 1.62 -29.71
N LEU A 10 -47.59 0.86 -30.37
CA LEU A 10 -47.24 -0.47 -30.87
C LEU A 10 -46.18 -0.42 -31.98
N ALA A 11 -46.24 0.54 -32.90
CA ALA A 11 -45.23 0.66 -33.97
C ALA A 11 -43.85 1.03 -33.42
N LEU A 12 -43.74 1.94 -32.44
CA LEU A 12 -42.46 2.22 -31.78
C LEU A 12 -41.91 1.00 -31.03
N ILE A 13 -42.78 0.18 -30.41
CA ILE A 13 -42.38 -1.06 -29.73
C ILE A 13 -41.86 -2.09 -30.75
N PHE A 14 -42.47 -2.22 -31.93
CA PHE A 14 -42.03 -3.14 -32.98
C PHE A 14 -40.71 -2.74 -33.66
N PHE A 15 -40.35 -1.47 -33.73
CA PHE A 15 -39.05 -1.02 -34.26
C PHE A 15 -37.91 -1.06 -33.23
N THR A 16 -38.21 -0.98 -31.93
CA THR A 16 -37.18 -0.95 -30.87
C THR A 16 -36.86 -2.32 -30.27
N LEU A 17 -37.79 -3.29 -30.33
CA LEU A 17 -37.57 -4.67 -29.85
C LEU A 17 -36.44 -5.41 -30.59
N PRO A 18 -36.33 -5.37 -31.94
CA PRO A 18 -35.25 -6.05 -32.65
C PRO A 18 -33.87 -5.49 -32.30
N ASP A 19 -33.75 -4.16 -32.23
CA ASP A 19 -32.51 -3.46 -31.85
C ASP A 19 -32.10 -3.80 -30.40
N LEU A 20 -33.09 -3.89 -29.49
CA LEU A 20 -32.85 -4.27 -28.10
C LEU A 20 -32.39 -5.73 -27.98
N LEU A 21 -33.01 -6.65 -28.73
CA LEU A 21 -32.62 -8.07 -28.77
C LEU A 21 -31.21 -8.23 -29.37
N GLN A 22 -30.91 -7.54 -30.47
CA GLN A 22 -29.60 -7.57 -31.09
C GLN A 22 -28.51 -7.00 -30.17
N ALA A 23 -28.80 -5.90 -29.47
CA ALA A 23 -27.89 -5.35 -28.47
C ALA A 23 -27.66 -6.32 -27.29
N GLN A 24 -28.71 -7.06 -26.89
CA GLN A 24 -28.62 -8.07 -25.84
C GLN A 24 -27.80 -9.29 -26.25
N GLU A 25 -27.95 -9.76 -27.50
CA GLU A 25 -27.12 -10.83 -28.06
C GLU A 25 -25.66 -10.40 -28.19
N LEU A 26 -25.38 -9.23 -28.76
CA LEU A 26 -24.03 -8.68 -28.87
C LEU A 26 -23.35 -8.58 -27.50
N LYS A 27 -24.08 -8.08 -26.49
CA LYS A 27 -23.58 -7.99 -25.12
C LYS A 27 -23.25 -9.36 -24.53
N LYS A 28 -24.08 -10.37 -24.81
CA LYS A 28 -23.85 -11.74 -24.35
C LYS A 28 -22.60 -12.35 -24.99
N ASP A 29 -22.43 -12.16 -26.30
CA ASP A 29 -21.28 -12.68 -27.06
C ASP A 29 -19.97 -12.02 -26.60
N ILE A 30 -19.95 -10.69 -26.47
CA ILE A 30 -18.80 -9.95 -25.93
C ILE A 30 -18.49 -10.44 -24.51
N SER A 31 -19.50 -10.56 -23.64
CA SER A 31 -19.31 -11.04 -22.27
C SER A 31 -18.70 -12.45 -22.20
N GLN A 32 -19.10 -13.35 -23.10
CA GLN A 32 -18.54 -14.69 -23.17
C GLN A 32 -17.08 -14.67 -23.66
N ILE A 33 -16.76 -13.88 -24.69
CA ILE A 33 -15.40 -13.76 -25.22
C ILE A 33 -14.48 -13.05 -24.22
N LEU A 34 -14.98 -12.09 -23.45
CA LEU A 34 -14.16 -11.36 -22.47
C LEU A 34 -13.66 -12.25 -21.33
N GLN A 35 -14.40 -13.28 -20.93
CA GLN A 35 -13.97 -14.14 -19.83
C GLN A 35 -12.62 -14.81 -20.12
N GLY A 36 -11.75 -14.83 -19.11
CA GLY A 36 -10.36 -15.33 -19.21
C GLY A 36 -9.33 -14.27 -18.87
N HIS A 37 -8.10 -14.45 -19.37
CA HIS A 37 -6.95 -13.61 -19.03
C HIS A 37 -6.50 -12.78 -20.22
N TRP A 38 -6.05 -11.57 -19.89
CA TRP A 38 -5.64 -10.54 -20.82
C TRP A 38 -4.36 -9.91 -20.31
N GLU A 39 -3.35 -9.83 -21.17
CA GLU A 39 -2.10 -9.13 -20.90
C GLU A 39 -2.03 -7.90 -21.78
N GLY A 40 -1.56 -6.79 -21.22
CA GLY A 40 -1.59 -5.53 -21.93
C GLY A 40 -0.82 -4.43 -21.23
N ALA A 41 -1.09 -3.20 -21.66
CA ALA A 41 -0.48 -2.03 -21.09
C ALA A 41 -1.33 -0.78 -21.26
N PHE A 42 -1.11 0.19 -20.36
CA PHE A 42 -1.33 1.59 -20.68
C PHE A 42 -0.19 2.06 -21.57
N ILE A 43 -0.50 2.80 -22.64
CA ILE A 43 0.47 3.29 -23.61
C ILE A 43 0.29 4.80 -23.72
N LYS A 44 1.38 5.55 -23.52
CA LYS A 44 1.41 7.01 -23.64
C LYS A 44 2.67 7.43 -24.37
N ASN A 45 2.51 7.96 -25.59
CA ASN A 45 3.59 8.27 -26.52
C ASN A 45 4.53 7.07 -26.76
N ASN A 46 5.77 7.16 -26.29
CA ASN A 46 6.83 6.16 -26.43
C ASN A 46 7.04 5.32 -25.16
N SER A 47 6.07 5.33 -24.24
CA SER A 47 6.18 4.65 -22.94
C SER A 47 4.97 3.77 -22.69
N TYR A 48 5.16 2.72 -21.89
CA TYR A 48 4.09 1.82 -21.48
C TYR A 48 4.16 1.49 -19.99
N GLN A 49 3.01 1.14 -19.41
CA GLN A 49 2.87 0.57 -18.07
C GLN A 49 2.14 -0.76 -18.20
N LYS A 50 2.81 -1.86 -17.85
CA LYS A 50 2.21 -3.21 -17.90
C LYS A 50 0.92 -3.24 -17.07
N PHE A 51 -0.11 -3.87 -17.60
CA PHE A 51 -1.43 -3.98 -17.01
C PHE A 51 -2.07 -5.31 -17.39
N ASP A 52 -2.27 -6.18 -16.41
CA ASP A 52 -2.87 -7.49 -16.62
C ASP A 52 -4.31 -7.50 -16.09
N MET A 53 -5.20 -8.23 -16.75
CA MET A 53 -6.61 -8.29 -16.39
C MET A 53 -7.16 -9.72 -16.52
N SER A 54 -7.83 -10.19 -15.48
CA SER A 54 -8.61 -11.43 -15.52
C SER A 54 -10.09 -11.10 -15.42
N VAL A 55 -10.89 -11.51 -16.39
CA VAL A 55 -12.32 -11.22 -16.46
C VAL A 55 -13.12 -12.47 -16.13
N TYR A 56 -14.09 -12.34 -15.22
CA TYR A 56 -14.95 -13.43 -14.76
C TYR A 56 -16.34 -12.93 -14.39
N LEU A 57 -17.32 -13.84 -14.38
CA LEU A 57 -18.67 -13.54 -13.89
C LEU A 57 -18.76 -13.78 -12.38
N LYS A 58 -19.31 -12.81 -11.65
CA LYS A 58 -19.66 -12.92 -10.24
C LYS A 58 -21.06 -12.34 -10.04
N ASP A 59 -22.00 -13.15 -9.57
CA ASP A 59 -23.39 -12.73 -9.32
C ASP A 59 -24.01 -12.00 -10.54
N SER A 60 -23.82 -12.56 -11.74
CA SER A 60 -24.24 -11.98 -13.04
C SER A 60 -23.58 -10.66 -13.44
N THR A 61 -22.62 -10.16 -12.66
CA THR A 61 -21.81 -8.99 -12.98
C THR A 61 -20.48 -9.44 -13.58
N LEU A 62 -20.08 -8.83 -14.70
CA LEU A 62 -18.76 -9.06 -15.28
C LEU A 62 -17.73 -8.27 -14.46
N MET A 63 -16.80 -8.98 -13.84
CA MET A 63 -15.76 -8.42 -12.97
C MET A 63 -14.41 -8.55 -13.65
N SER A 64 -13.56 -7.54 -13.45
CA SER A 64 -12.14 -7.54 -13.81
C SER A 64 -11.32 -7.59 -12.53
N LEU A 65 -10.48 -8.61 -12.38
CA LEU A 65 -9.32 -8.55 -11.51
C LEU A 65 -8.19 -7.91 -12.30
N GLN A 66 -7.90 -6.67 -11.95
CA GLN A 66 -6.87 -5.83 -12.55
C GLN A 66 -5.58 -5.93 -11.73
N VAL A 67 -4.44 -6.15 -12.38
CA VAL A 67 -3.13 -6.29 -11.72
C VAL A 67 -2.13 -5.30 -12.33
N LEU A 68 -1.57 -4.46 -11.46
CA LEU A 68 -0.54 -3.46 -11.77
C LEU A 68 0.65 -3.72 -10.84
N GLU A 69 1.56 -4.61 -11.27
CA GLU A 69 2.66 -5.10 -10.44
C GLU A 69 3.64 -3.99 -9.99
N GLU A 70 3.72 -2.90 -10.75
CA GLU A 70 4.61 -1.76 -10.45
C GLU A 70 3.93 -0.65 -9.63
N TRP A 71 2.65 -0.80 -9.28
CA TRP A 71 1.89 0.16 -8.49
C TRP A 71 2.01 -0.05 -6.98
N HIS A 72 1.59 0.97 -6.22
CA HIS A 72 1.74 1.06 -4.77
C HIS A 72 1.19 -0.18 -4.03
N PRO A 73 1.83 -0.63 -2.92
CA PRO A 73 1.40 -1.79 -2.14
C PRO A 73 -0.10 -1.80 -1.77
N GLN A 74 -0.73 -0.64 -1.61
CA GLN A 74 -2.17 -0.51 -1.31
C GLN A 74 -3.10 -0.62 -2.54
N PHE A 75 -2.57 -0.47 -3.75
CA PHE A 75 -3.30 -0.13 -4.95
C PHE A 75 -2.66 -0.83 -6.17
N GLY A 76 -2.48 -2.14 -6.13
CA GLY A 76 -1.93 -2.91 -7.26
C GLY A 76 -2.87 -3.99 -7.78
N GLU A 77 -3.92 -4.30 -7.04
CA GLU A 77 -4.95 -5.26 -7.44
C GLU A 77 -6.34 -4.73 -7.15
N PHE A 78 -7.21 -4.75 -8.16
CA PHE A 78 -8.55 -4.22 -8.05
C PHE A 78 -9.56 -5.19 -8.66
N GLN A 79 -10.63 -5.49 -7.92
CA GLN A 79 -11.79 -6.15 -8.49
C GLN A 79 -12.82 -5.09 -8.84
N LEU A 80 -12.95 -4.79 -10.13
CA LEU A 80 -13.80 -3.72 -10.63
C LEU A 80 -14.79 -4.25 -11.67
N PRO A 81 -16.05 -3.80 -11.66
CA PRO A 81 -17.02 -4.21 -12.66
C PRO A 81 -16.64 -3.67 -14.05
N LEU A 82 -17.00 -4.42 -15.09
CA LEU A 82 -17.01 -3.96 -16.47
C LEU A 82 -18.44 -3.76 -16.95
N GLU A 83 -18.62 -2.76 -17.78
CA GLU A 83 -19.88 -2.43 -18.43
C GLU A 83 -19.73 -2.62 -19.94
N ILE A 84 -20.71 -3.25 -20.56
CA ILE A 84 -20.85 -3.35 -22.01
C ILE A 84 -22.10 -2.57 -22.39
N ASP A 85 -21.95 -1.54 -23.21
CA ASP A 85 -23.05 -0.72 -23.72
C ASP A 85 -23.72 -1.36 -24.95
N SER A 86 -24.81 -0.75 -25.43
CA SER A 86 -25.59 -1.27 -26.56
C SER A 86 -24.85 -1.24 -27.90
N LEU A 87 -23.72 -0.54 -27.97
CA LEU A 87 -22.86 -0.45 -29.16
C LEU A 87 -21.64 -1.38 -29.05
N GLY A 88 -21.55 -2.17 -27.98
CA GLY A 88 -20.45 -3.10 -27.74
C GLY A 88 -19.18 -2.44 -27.20
N TYR A 89 -19.22 -1.16 -26.78
CA TYR A 89 -18.08 -0.59 -26.05
C TYR A 89 -18.01 -1.18 -24.66
N ILE A 90 -16.79 -1.47 -24.24
CA ILE A 90 -16.47 -2.00 -22.93
C ILE A 90 -15.86 -0.87 -22.11
N SER A 91 -16.45 -0.56 -20.96
CA SER A 91 -15.97 0.46 -20.04
C SER A 91 -15.72 -0.10 -18.66
N PHE A 92 -14.62 0.32 -18.04
CA PHE A 92 -14.25 -0.08 -16.68
C PHE A 92 -13.35 0.98 -16.05
N ASN A 93 -13.39 1.08 -14.73
CA ASN A 93 -12.47 1.96 -14.00
C ASN A 93 -11.09 1.31 -13.93
N THR A 94 -10.04 2.12 -13.94
CA THR A 94 -8.65 1.72 -13.75
C THR A 94 -7.98 2.67 -12.77
N GLY A 95 -6.72 2.39 -12.43
CA GLY A 95 -5.89 3.32 -11.65
C GLY A 95 -5.70 4.69 -12.31
N TYR A 96 -5.70 4.76 -13.64
CA TYR A 96 -5.50 6.01 -14.39
C TYR A 96 -6.81 6.70 -14.82
N GLY A 97 -7.96 6.20 -14.37
CA GLY A 97 -9.28 6.71 -14.74
C GLY A 97 -10.14 5.69 -15.48
N ARG A 98 -11.26 6.13 -16.05
CA ARG A 98 -12.20 5.23 -16.74
C ARG A 98 -11.73 4.94 -18.15
N ALA A 99 -11.50 3.67 -18.46
CA ALA A 99 -11.18 3.21 -19.80
C ALA A 99 -12.47 3.03 -20.62
N LYS A 100 -12.42 3.39 -21.90
CA LYS A 100 -13.41 3.03 -22.92
C LYS A 100 -12.71 2.31 -24.06
N THR A 101 -13.15 1.08 -24.32
CA THR A 101 -12.47 0.14 -25.21
C THR A 101 -13.46 -0.59 -26.11
N GLN A 102 -12.94 -1.24 -27.15
CA GLN A 102 -13.64 -2.15 -28.03
C GLN A 102 -12.90 -3.47 -28.10
N LEU A 103 -13.65 -4.55 -28.32
CA LEU A 103 -13.14 -5.91 -28.52
C LEU A 103 -13.12 -6.23 -30.01
N ASP A 104 -11.95 -6.61 -30.53
CA ASP A 104 -11.85 -7.34 -31.79
C ASP A 104 -12.08 -8.83 -31.49
N THR A 105 -13.23 -9.34 -31.90
CA THR A 105 -13.65 -10.73 -31.65
C THR A 105 -12.91 -11.75 -32.51
N ILE A 106 -12.24 -11.31 -33.59
CA ILE A 106 -11.49 -12.17 -34.51
C ILE A 106 -10.06 -12.37 -33.99
N THR A 107 -9.39 -11.27 -33.63
CA THR A 107 -7.99 -11.31 -33.18
C THR A 107 -7.85 -11.45 -31.66
N LEU A 108 -8.96 -11.35 -30.92
CA LEU A 108 -9.01 -11.41 -29.46
C LEU A 108 -8.12 -10.32 -28.82
N GLU A 109 -8.29 -9.10 -29.31
CA GLU A 109 -7.63 -7.91 -28.79
C GLU A 109 -8.64 -6.90 -28.24
N ILE A 110 -8.29 -6.22 -27.16
CA ILE A 110 -9.07 -5.11 -26.63
C ILE A 110 -8.23 -3.84 -26.83
N SER A 111 -8.82 -2.82 -27.44
CA SER A 111 -8.14 -1.55 -27.68
C SER A 111 -9.03 -0.36 -27.32
N GLY A 112 -8.42 0.69 -26.79
CA GLY A 112 -9.13 1.92 -26.46
C GLY A 112 -8.24 2.93 -25.75
N HIS A 113 -8.86 3.75 -24.90
CA HIS A 113 -8.18 4.84 -24.20
C HIS A 113 -8.83 5.18 -22.87
N ILE A 114 -8.12 5.93 -22.05
CA ILE A 114 -8.64 6.56 -20.84
C ILE A 114 -9.42 7.82 -21.22
N ILE A 115 -10.69 7.88 -20.80
CA ILE A 115 -11.59 9.00 -21.07
C ILE A 115 -11.03 10.27 -20.42
N GLY A 116 -10.86 11.34 -21.21
CA GLY A 116 -10.45 12.65 -20.72
C GLY A 116 -8.95 12.79 -20.40
N ALA A 117 -8.12 11.77 -20.69
CA ALA A 117 -6.68 11.86 -20.50
C ALA A 117 -6.02 12.75 -21.55
N ASP A 118 -5.21 13.72 -21.09
CA ASP A 118 -4.39 14.59 -21.94
C ASP A 118 -2.92 14.60 -21.44
N PRO A 119 -1.93 14.22 -22.26
CA PRO A 119 -2.09 13.60 -23.58
C PRO A 119 -2.77 12.23 -23.50
N ALA A 120 -3.34 11.81 -24.63
CA ALA A 120 -4.08 10.56 -24.73
C ALA A 120 -3.29 9.38 -24.17
N THR A 121 -3.96 8.60 -23.32
CA THR A 121 -3.41 7.37 -22.74
C THR A 121 -4.24 6.21 -23.30
N TYR A 122 -3.60 5.38 -24.11
CA TYR A 122 -4.22 4.23 -24.75
C TYR A 122 -4.16 3.01 -23.84
N VAL A 123 -5.09 2.10 -24.05
CA VAL A 123 -5.11 0.78 -23.41
C VAL A 123 -5.17 -0.26 -24.52
N HIS A 124 -4.28 -1.24 -24.46
CA HIS A 124 -4.27 -2.35 -25.41
C HIS A 124 -4.00 -3.65 -24.67
N PHE A 125 -4.82 -4.67 -24.95
CA PHE A 125 -4.68 -6.01 -24.40
C PHE A 125 -4.79 -7.07 -25.47
N LYS A 126 -4.13 -8.19 -25.21
CA LYS A 126 -4.26 -9.43 -25.97
C LYS A 126 -4.76 -10.54 -25.07
N LYS A 127 -5.70 -11.34 -25.57
CA LYS A 127 -6.15 -12.51 -24.82
C LYS A 127 -5.03 -13.53 -24.76
N VAL A 128 -4.76 -14.04 -23.57
CA VAL A 128 -3.76 -15.08 -23.33
C VAL A 128 -4.40 -16.30 -22.66
N PRO A 129 -3.79 -17.49 -22.79
CA PRO A 129 -4.18 -18.63 -21.97
C PRO A 129 -4.12 -18.26 -20.49
N THR A 130 -4.99 -18.84 -19.66
CA THR A 130 -4.90 -18.71 -18.22
C THR A 130 -3.49 -19.06 -17.76
N PRO A 131 -2.76 -18.14 -17.09
CA PRO A 131 -1.45 -18.44 -16.56
C PRO A 131 -1.54 -19.66 -15.65
N PRO A 132 -0.52 -20.54 -15.64
CA PRO A 132 -0.49 -21.65 -14.70
C PRO A 132 -0.64 -21.10 -13.28
N GLN A 133 -1.39 -21.83 -12.44
CA GLN A 133 -1.51 -21.46 -11.03
C GLN A 133 -0.11 -21.32 -10.46
N PRO A 134 0.25 -20.14 -9.93
CA PRO A 134 1.64 -19.96 -9.59
C PRO A 134 1.98 -20.86 -8.40
N ASP A 135 3.21 -21.35 -8.37
CA ASP A 135 3.64 -22.45 -7.50
C ASP A 135 3.86 -22.00 -6.06
N PHE A 136 2.84 -21.39 -5.47
CA PHE A 136 2.82 -20.93 -4.11
C PHE A 136 1.69 -21.58 -3.31
N LYS A 137 1.87 -21.54 -2.00
CA LYS A 137 0.87 -21.88 -1.01
C LYS A 137 0.59 -20.63 -0.20
N VAL A 138 -0.68 -20.28 -0.06
CA VAL A 138 -1.12 -19.21 0.84
C VAL A 138 -2.01 -19.87 1.87
N THR A 139 -1.51 -19.99 3.09
CA THR A 139 -2.20 -20.68 4.19
C THR A 139 -2.73 -19.64 5.16
N PRO A 140 -4.05 -19.58 5.43
CA PRO A 140 -4.56 -18.79 6.55
C PRO A 140 -3.91 -19.23 7.86
N ILE A 141 -3.57 -18.27 8.71
CA ILE A 141 -2.98 -18.53 10.03
C ILE A 141 -3.82 -17.90 11.12
N GLU A 142 -3.83 -18.54 12.28
CA GLU A 142 -4.36 -18.02 13.53
C GLU A 142 -3.28 -18.15 14.61
N VAL A 143 -2.88 -17.02 15.19
CA VAL A 143 -1.80 -16.95 16.17
C VAL A 143 -2.30 -16.34 17.47
N LYS A 144 -2.19 -17.09 18.56
CA LYS A 144 -2.56 -16.60 19.89
C LYS A 144 -1.49 -15.65 20.45
N ASN A 145 -1.94 -14.51 20.97
CA ASN A 145 -1.13 -13.61 21.77
C ASN A 145 -1.89 -13.27 23.07
N GLY A 146 -1.66 -14.04 24.12
CA GLY A 146 -2.44 -13.94 25.36
C GLY A 146 -3.93 -14.23 25.10
N ALA A 147 -4.78 -13.24 25.38
CA ALA A 147 -6.24 -13.35 25.21
C ALA A 147 -6.74 -13.03 23.79
N ILE A 148 -5.87 -12.50 22.91
CA ILE A 148 -6.26 -12.18 21.53
C ILE A 148 -5.74 -13.24 20.55
N THR A 149 -6.38 -13.28 19.38
CA THR A 149 -5.97 -14.10 18.24
C THR A 149 -5.72 -13.17 17.06
N LEU A 150 -4.52 -13.25 16.51
CA LEU A 150 -4.14 -12.58 15.27
C LEU A 150 -4.44 -13.51 14.09
N THR A 151 -4.97 -12.94 13.02
CA THR A 151 -5.26 -13.66 11.76
C THR A 151 -4.41 -13.10 10.64
N GLY A 152 -4.08 -13.94 9.67
CA GLY A 152 -3.28 -13.54 8.52
C GLY A 152 -3.11 -14.67 7.53
N HIS A 153 -2.09 -14.54 6.69
CA HIS A 153 -1.68 -15.59 5.77
C HIS A 153 -0.17 -15.79 5.80
N LEU A 154 0.24 -17.05 5.71
CA LEU A 154 1.60 -17.47 5.44
C LEU A 154 1.72 -17.78 3.94
N HIS A 155 2.56 -17.03 3.25
CA HIS A 155 2.87 -17.18 1.84
C HIS A 155 4.17 -17.98 1.71
N GLU A 156 4.14 -19.05 0.94
CA GLU A 156 5.26 -19.98 0.78
C GLU A 156 5.40 -20.36 -0.70
N GLN A 157 6.62 -20.62 -1.17
CA GLN A 157 6.80 -21.40 -2.40
C GLN A 157 6.55 -22.87 -2.12
N ARG A 158 5.89 -23.58 -3.05
CA ARG A 158 5.67 -25.02 -2.90
C ARG A 158 6.96 -25.79 -3.15
N HIS A 159 7.78 -25.35 -4.09
CA HIS A 159 9.07 -25.94 -4.39
C HIS A 159 10.22 -25.08 -3.84
N ALA A 160 11.18 -25.74 -3.18
CA ALA A 160 12.39 -25.13 -2.60
C ALA A 160 12.17 -23.94 -1.63
N PRO A 161 11.24 -24.02 -0.65
CA PRO A 161 11.11 -22.97 0.35
C PRO A 161 12.43 -22.80 1.11
N SER A 162 12.91 -21.56 1.22
CA SER A 162 14.01 -21.26 2.14
C SER A 162 13.55 -21.51 3.58
N LYS A 163 14.51 -21.77 4.47
CA LYS A 163 14.25 -21.74 5.93
C LYS A 163 14.18 -20.31 6.47
N THR A 164 13.98 -19.34 5.59
CA THR A 164 13.85 -17.92 5.91
C THR A 164 12.38 -17.55 5.87
N ALA A 165 11.92 -16.87 6.92
CA ALA A 165 10.62 -16.22 6.95
C ALA A 165 10.73 -14.73 7.25
N ILE A 166 9.82 -13.94 6.68
CA ILE A 166 9.70 -12.50 6.92
C ILE A 166 8.33 -12.19 7.51
N ILE A 167 8.31 -11.42 8.59
CA ILE A 167 7.10 -10.85 9.17
C ILE A 167 6.88 -9.45 8.59
N VAL A 168 5.75 -9.20 7.93
CA VAL A 168 5.43 -7.89 7.38
C VAL A 168 4.63 -7.08 8.40
N VAL A 169 5.14 -5.91 8.76
CA VAL A 169 4.57 -5.02 9.77
C VAL A 169 4.23 -3.67 9.15
N GLY A 170 2.95 -3.33 9.29
CA GLY A 170 2.37 -2.14 8.71
C GLY A 170 2.69 -0.81 9.39
N GLY A 171 2.50 0.26 8.63
CA GLY A 171 2.57 1.65 9.12
C GLY A 171 1.42 2.05 10.04
N ARG A 172 1.22 3.35 10.25
CA ARG A 172 0.16 3.90 11.09
C ARG A 172 -1.24 3.45 10.61
N GLY A 173 -2.19 3.37 11.54
CA GLY A 173 -3.59 3.07 11.26
C GLY A 173 -4.02 1.61 11.45
N CYS A 174 -5.33 1.43 11.53
CA CYS A 174 -6.02 0.19 11.87
C CYS A 174 -6.78 -0.37 10.67
N TYR A 175 -6.05 -0.56 9.57
CA TYR A 175 -6.63 -1.09 8.34
C TYR A 175 -6.83 -2.60 8.44
N ALA A 176 -8.00 -3.06 8.00
CA ALA A 176 -8.34 -4.45 7.76
C ALA A 176 -8.19 -4.76 6.27
N GLY A 177 -7.69 -5.94 5.92
CA GLY A 177 -7.70 -6.41 4.54
C GLY A 177 -6.32 -6.71 3.97
N SER A 178 -6.30 -7.70 3.10
CA SER A 178 -5.14 -8.42 2.62
C SER A 178 -4.26 -7.62 1.64
N THR A 179 -4.78 -6.58 0.98
CA THR A 179 -4.12 -6.03 -0.22
C THR A 179 -2.77 -5.35 0.05
N LYS A 180 -2.60 -4.57 1.13
CA LYS A 180 -1.38 -3.77 1.34
C LYS A 180 -0.11 -4.62 1.51
N TYR A 181 -0.19 -5.64 2.36
CA TYR A 181 0.98 -6.43 2.76
C TYR A 181 1.12 -7.72 1.92
N ASP A 182 0.03 -8.15 1.28
CA ASP A 182 0.09 -9.28 0.34
C ASP A 182 0.99 -8.99 -0.84
N LEU A 183 1.15 -7.74 -1.30
CA LEU A 183 2.06 -7.43 -2.42
C LEU A 183 3.53 -7.65 -2.05
N THR A 184 3.95 -7.26 -0.84
CA THR A 184 5.30 -7.60 -0.34
C THR A 184 5.46 -9.11 -0.21
N ALA A 185 4.46 -9.81 0.33
CA ALA A 185 4.47 -11.27 0.42
C ALA A 185 4.45 -11.96 -0.96
N LYS A 186 3.75 -11.38 -1.95
CA LYS A 186 3.68 -11.84 -3.34
C LYS A 186 5.01 -11.70 -4.05
N LEU A 187 5.69 -10.57 -3.86
CA LEU A 187 7.05 -10.39 -4.36
C LEU A 187 7.99 -11.42 -3.71
N LEU A 188 8.06 -11.44 -2.39
CA LEU A 188 9.02 -12.27 -1.65
C LEU A 188 8.84 -13.76 -1.91
N ARG A 189 7.59 -14.24 -2.00
CA ARG A 189 7.32 -15.64 -2.36
C ARG A 189 7.66 -15.96 -3.81
N GLN A 190 7.89 -15.02 -4.72
CA GLN A 190 8.43 -15.33 -6.05
C GLN A 190 9.94 -15.64 -6.00
N TYR A 191 10.62 -15.21 -4.93
CA TYR A 191 12.05 -15.42 -4.70
C TYR A 191 12.35 -16.49 -3.63
N GLY A 192 11.38 -17.34 -3.27
CA GLY A 192 11.59 -18.44 -2.32
C GLY A 192 11.55 -18.07 -0.84
N VAL A 193 11.08 -16.85 -0.51
CA VAL A 193 11.00 -16.37 0.87
C VAL A 193 9.60 -16.53 1.42
N SER A 194 9.49 -17.27 2.51
CA SER A 194 8.22 -17.39 3.21
C SER A 194 7.87 -16.08 3.89
N THR A 195 6.63 -15.63 3.78
CA THR A 195 6.24 -14.30 4.29
C THR A 195 4.91 -14.38 5.02
N VAL A 196 4.86 -13.82 6.22
CA VAL A 196 3.61 -13.63 6.96
C VAL A 196 3.13 -12.20 6.79
N ALA A 197 1.93 -12.07 6.19
CA ALA A 197 1.13 -10.86 6.24
C ALA A 197 -0.02 -11.10 7.23
N PHE A 198 -0.07 -10.33 8.31
CA PHE A 198 -1.09 -10.49 9.36
C PHE A 198 -1.86 -9.19 9.60
N ASN A 199 -3.11 -9.34 10.00
CA ASN A 199 -3.94 -8.23 10.44
C ASN A 199 -3.53 -7.83 11.85
N LYS A 200 -3.34 -6.52 12.08
CA LYS A 200 -3.18 -6.00 13.44
C LYS A 200 -4.35 -6.44 14.31
N ARG A 201 -4.12 -6.55 15.62
CA ARG A 201 -5.20 -6.82 16.59
C ARG A 201 -6.40 -5.90 16.36
N GLY A 202 -7.61 -6.44 16.41
CA GLY A 202 -8.85 -5.70 16.16
C GLY A 202 -9.11 -5.29 14.71
N THR A 203 -8.32 -5.74 13.74
CA THR A 203 -8.58 -5.53 12.30
C THR A 203 -8.76 -6.87 11.57
N GLY A 204 -9.51 -6.86 10.47
CA GLY A 204 -9.85 -8.07 9.73
C GLY A 204 -10.59 -9.05 10.65
N ASN A 205 -10.12 -10.29 10.70
CA ASN A 205 -10.64 -11.30 11.64
C ASN A 205 -9.79 -11.42 12.92
N SER A 206 -8.77 -10.57 13.11
CA SER A 206 -8.01 -10.54 14.37
C SER A 206 -8.88 -9.98 15.48
N THR A 207 -8.89 -10.64 16.64
CA THR A 207 -9.59 -10.13 17.83
C THR A 207 -8.78 -9.04 18.54
N GLY A 208 -9.35 -8.44 19.59
CA GLY A 208 -8.75 -7.32 20.31
C GLY A 208 -9.21 -5.95 19.78
N ASN A 209 -8.45 -4.90 20.07
CA ASN A 209 -8.78 -3.53 19.66
C ASN A 209 -7.51 -2.78 19.24
N CYS A 210 -7.48 -2.30 18.00
CA CYS A 210 -6.36 -1.54 17.44
C CYS A 210 -6.31 -0.09 17.97
N ASP A 211 -7.48 0.50 18.24
CA ASP A 211 -7.61 1.90 18.64
C ASP A 211 -7.14 2.16 20.08
N THR A 212 -6.89 1.09 20.85
CA THR A 212 -6.31 1.16 22.20
C THR A 212 -4.96 0.45 22.29
N ALA A 213 -4.47 -0.16 21.21
CA ALA A 213 -3.20 -0.86 21.19
C ALA A 213 -2.02 0.09 21.46
N THR A 214 -1.05 -0.36 22.24
CA THR A 214 0.20 0.38 22.49
C THR A 214 1.34 -0.05 21.56
N MET A 215 2.46 0.68 21.55
CA MET A 215 3.68 0.23 20.86
C MET A 215 4.14 -1.16 21.34
N GLU A 216 4.06 -1.40 22.66
CA GLU A 216 4.42 -2.66 23.30
C GLU A 216 3.49 -3.81 22.84
N ASP A 217 2.20 -3.53 22.72
CA ASP A 217 1.22 -4.48 22.21
C ASP A 217 1.55 -4.92 20.78
N LEU A 218 1.79 -3.96 19.88
CA LEU A 218 2.14 -4.25 18.49
C LEU A 218 3.48 -5.00 18.38
N ALA A 219 4.45 -4.68 19.22
CA ALA A 219 5.70 -5.43 19.29
C ALA A 219 5.49 -6.88 19.74
N LYS A 220 4.65 -7.10 20.77
CA LYS A 220 4.28 -8.47 21.21
C LYS A 220 3.54 -9.26 20.14
N ASP A 221 2.77 -8.61 19.27
CA ASP A 221 2.16 -9.26 18.11
C ASP A 221 3.24 -9.85 17.19
N VAL A 222 4.30 -9.08 16.88
CA VAL A 222 5.45 -9.58 16.10
C VAL A 222 6.15 -10.75 16.80
N VAL A 223 6.33 -10.68 18.13
CA VAL A 223 6.91 -11.78 18.92
C VAL A 223 6.05 -13.05 18.82
N ALA A 224 4.72 -12.93 18.89
CA ALA A 224 3.82 -14.06 18.77
C ALA A 224 3.89 -14.71 17.36
N ILE A 225 3.92 -13.90 16.31
CA ILE A 225 4.10 -14.39 14.92
C ILE A 225 5.46 -15.08 14.77
N LYS A 226 6.54 -14.53 15.33
CA LYS A 226 7.86 -15.19 15.31
C LYS A 226 7.79 -16.58 15.95
N LYS A 227 7.22 -16.69 17.16
CA LYS A 227 7.08 -17.98 17.86
C LYS A 227 6.27 -19.00 17.04
N TYR A 228 5.23 -18.53 16.35
CA TYR A 228 4.46 -19.38 15.43
C TYR A 228 5.31 -19.91 14.27
N LEU A 229 6.19 -19.08 13.71
CA LEU A 229 7.09 -19.47 12.61
C LEU A 229 8.18 -20.45 13.05
N GLU A 230 8.69 -20.33 14.28
CA GLU A 230 9.67 -21.26 14.86
C GLU A 230 9.06 -22.63 15.20
N ALA A 231 7.79 -22.65 15.59
CA ALA A 231 7.11 -23.85 16.05
C ALA A 231 6.87 -24.88 14.91
N PRO A 232 6.84 -26.19 15.21
CA PRO A 232 6.37 -27.19 14.27
C PRO A 232 4.91 -26.94 13.82
N PRO A 233 4.57 -27.19 12.53
CA PRO A 233 5.40 -27.79 11.49
C PRO A 233 6.29 -26.80 10.71
N ASN A 234 6.19 -25.49 10.99
CA ASN A 234 6.84 -24.42 10.20
C ASN A 234 8.37 -24.49 10.29
N LYS A 235 8.93 -24.49 11.51
CA LYS A 235 10.38 -24.68 11.78
C LYS A 235 11.31 -23.77 10.96
N PHE A 236 10.95 -22.50 10.77
CA PHE A 236 11.83 -21.52 10.13
C PHE A 236 13.05 -21.25 11.01
N GLU A 237 14.23 -21.09 10.39
CA GLU A 237 15.52 -20.91 11.08
C GLU A 237 15.99 -19.46 11.06
N ASN A 238 15.74 -18.74 9.96
CA ASN A 238 16.06 -17.31 9.85
C ASN A 238 14.77 -16.51 9.79
N ILE A 239 14.47 -15.71 10.80
CA ILE A 239 13.23 -14.93 10.89
C ILE A 239 13.58 -13.45 11.03
N GLY A 240 13.27 -12.69 9.98
CA GLY A 240 13.38 -11.25 9.96
C GLY A 240 12.02 -10.54 9.94
N ALA A 241 12.06 -9.21 9.99
CA ALA A 241 10.86 -8.39 9.89
C ALA A 241 11.04 -7.20 8.94
N ILE A 242 10.00 -6.90 8.15
CA ILE A 242 9.88 -5.68 7.36
C ILE A 242 8.90 -4.74 8.07
N GLY A 243 9.34 -3.53 8.40
CA GLY A 243 8.52 -2.47 8.97
C GLY A 243 8.39 -1.29 8.02
N SER A 244 7.17 -0.97 7.59
CA SER A 244 6.92 0.22 6.75
C SER A 244 6.42 1.38 7.60
N SER A 245 6.96 2.59 7.41
CA SER A 245 6.55 3.80 8.15
C SER A 245 6.55 3.54 9.66
N ALA A 246 5.45 3.78 10.39
CA ALA A 246 5.37 3.50 11.82
C ALA A 246 5.65 2.03 12.22
N GLY A 247 5.53 1.08 11.27
CA GLY A 247 5.94 -0.31 11.46
C GLY A 247 7.44 -0.46 11.70
N GLY A 248 8.25 0.51 11.25
CA GLY A 248 9.68 0.60 11.58
C GLY A 248 9.92 0.68 13.09
N TRP A 249 9.15 1.50 13.82
CA TRP A 249 9.22 1.55 15.28
C TRP A 249 8.78 0.24 15.92
N VAL A 250 7.72 -0.38 15.40
CA VAL A 250 7.20 -1.65 15.93
C VAL A 250 8.24 -2.76 15.84
N ILE A 251 8.94 -2.90 14.70
CA ILE A 251 9.97 -3.94 14.55
C ILE A 251 11.22 -3.64 15.40
N MET A 252 11.57 -2.37 15.59
CA MET A 252 12.64 -1.98 16.50
C MET A 252 12.27 -2.30 17.94
N LYS A 253 11.03 -2.03 18.35
CA LYS A 253 10.52 -2.39 19.67
C LYS A 253 10.46 -3.91 19.86
N ALA A 254 10.02 -4.66 18.85
CA ALA A 254 10.00 -6.11 18.88
C ALA A 254 11.40 -6.71 19.06
N SER A 255 12.41 -6.09 18.45
CA SER A 255 13.83 -6.48 18.61
C SER A 255 14.37 -6.28 20.04
N GLU A 256 13.67 -5.53 20.90
CA GLU A 256 13.98 -5.46 22.33
C GLU A 256 13.39 -6.63 23.13
N LEU A 257 12.40 -7.33 22.57
CA LEU A 257 11.61 -8.38 23.23
C LEU A 257 11.95 -9.79 22.70
N THR A 258 12.49 -9.89 21.49
CA THR A 258 12.88 -11.13 20.85
C THR A 258 14.02 -10.89 19.87
N ASP A 259 14.84 -11.92 19.65
CA ASP A 259 15.87 -11.88 18.62
C ASP A 259 15.22 -11.98 17.23
N LEU A 260 15.67 -11.17 16.27
CA LEU A 260 15.33 -11.25 14.85
C LEU A 260 16.65 -11.32 14.06
N ASP A 261 16.71 -12.17 13.04
CA ASP A 261 17.96 -12.45 12.31
C ASP A 261 18.36 -11.35 11.33
N PHE A 262 17.39 -10.51 10.94
CA PHE A 262 17.60 -9.32 10.13
C PHE A 262 16.38 -8.40 10.19
N LEU A 263 16.59 -7.13 9.83
CA LEU A 263 15.57 -6.09 9.88
C LEU A 263 15.57 -5.31 8.57
N ILE A 264 14.38 -4.92 8.11
CA ILE A 264 14.22 -4.07 6.93
C ILE A 264 13.23 -2.96 7.28
N THR A 265 13.64 -1.70 7.17
CA THR A 265 12.75 -0.54 7.29
C THR A 265 12.53 0.10 5.93
N ILE A 266 11.27 0.30 5.57
CA ILE A 266 10.87 1.05 4.36
C ILE A 266 10.20 2.33 4.85
N VAL A 267 10.82 3.48 4.61
CA VAL A 267 10.43 4.79 5.16
C VAL A 267 10.18 4.75 6.68
N GLY A 268 10.86 3.85 7.39
CA GLY A 268 10.73 3.68 8.83
C GLY A 268 11.59 4.73 9.56
N PRO A 269 11.03 5.55 10.45
CA PRO A 269 11.81 6.57 11.13
C PRO A 269 12.89 5.96 12.04
N SER A 270 14.07 6.59 12.07
CA SER A 270 15.14 6.27 13.01
C SER A 270 15.11 7.16 14.26
N THR A 271 14.28 8.20 14.25
CA THR A 271 14.03 9.14 15.36
C THR A 271 12.90 8.66 16.27
N SER A 272 12.65 9.33 17.40
CA SER A 272 11.45 9.08 18.20
C SER A 272 10.19 9.57 17.50
N VAL A 273 9.02 9.05 17.90
CA VAL A 273 7.72 9.46 17.35
C VAL A 273 7.52 10.98 17.44
N ARG A 274 7.86 11.59 18.60
CA ARG A 274 7.76 13.05 18.78
C ARG A 274 8.68 13.82 17.84
N VAL A 275 9.93 13.37 17.68
CA VAL A 275 10.89 14.04 16.78
C VAL A 275 10.45 13.92 15.33
N GLN A 276 9.99 12.74 14.90
CA GLN A 276 9.47 12.56 13.54
C GLN A 276 8.23 13.43 13.29
N GLN A 277 7.30 13.55 14.23
CA GLN A 277 6.12 14.41 14.05
C GLN A 277 6.51 15.88 13.86
N MET A 278 7.51 16.36 14.61
CA MET A 278 8.04 17.72 14.42
C MET A 278 8.78 17.88 13.08
N GLN A 279 9.54 16.87 12.64
CA GLN A 279 10.20 16.89 11.33
C GLN A 279 9.18 16.92 10.18
N SER A 280 8.15 16.07 10.25
CA SER A 280 7.07 16.03 9.27
C SER A 280 6.29 17.34 9.22
N LEU A 281 6.03 17.95 10.38
CA LEU A 281 5.41 19.27 10.48
C LEU A 281 6.23 20.34 9.76
N GLU A 282 7.54 20.42 10.03
CA GLU A 282 8.43 21.42 9.44
C GLU A 282 8.56 21.27 7.91
N GLU A 283 8.74 20.04 7.43
CA GLU A 283 8.78 19.76 5.99
C GLU A 283 7.42 19.96 5.32
N GLY A 284 6.33 19.61 6.00
CA GLY A 284 4.96 19.86 5.53
C GLY A 284 4.67 21.35 5.38
N ILE A 285 5.03 22.18 6.37
CA ILE A 285 4.89 23.64 6.29
C ILE A 285 5.58 24.20 5.05
N LYS A 286 6.80 23.72 4.74
CA LYS A 286 7.54 24.13 3.52
C LYS A 286 6.84 23.62 2.26
N LYS A 287 6.49 22.33 2.21
CA LYS A 287 5.89 21.67 1.03
C LYS A 287 4.57 22.34 0.62
N PHE A 288 3.74 22.72 1.59
CA PHE A 288 2.43 23.33 1.34
C PHE A 288 2.44 24.87 1.39
N ASN A 289 3.63 25.49 1.53
CA ASN A 289 3.80 26.93 1.57
C ASN A 289 2.89 27.62 2.62
N LEU A 290 2.81 27.04 3.82
CA LEU A 290 1.90 27.51 4.87
C LEU A 290 2.39 28.83 5.49
N SER A 291 1.42 29.66 5.91
CA SER A 291 1.70 30.96 6.53
C SER A 291 2.38 30.83 7.90
N GLN A 292 2.98 31.92 8.39
CA GLN A 292 3.56 31.95 9.73
C GLN A 292 2.51 31.67 10.83
N THR A 293 1.26 32.13 10.63
CA THR A 293 0.14 31.83 11.54
C THR A 293 -0.14 30.34 11.57
N ALA A 294 -0.30 29.70 10.40
CA ALA A 294 -0.53 28.27 10.28
C ALA A 294 0.61 27.46 10.93
N ARG A 295 1.87 27.87 10.70
CA ARG A 295 3.04 27.29 11.36
C ARG A 295 2.94 27.33 12.88
N ASN A 296 2.64 28.49 13.46
CA ASN A 296 2.57 28.66 14.91
C ASN A 296 1.45 27.78 15.53
N GLU A 297 0.28 27.77 14.91
CA GLU A 297 -0.85 26.94 15.34
C GLU A 297 -0.54 25.44 15.24
N ALA A 298 0.06 25.00 14.14
CA ALA A 298 0.39 23.59 13.93
C ALA A 298 1.51 23.11 14.89
N ILE A 299 2.49 23.96 15.22
CA ILE A 299 3.48 23.69 16.28
C ILE A 299 2.80 23.59 17.65
N GLU A 300 1.89 24.51 17.97
CA GLU A 300 1.16 24.48 19.23
C GLU A 300 0.32 23.19 19.35
N TYR A 301 -0.42 22.85 18.29
CA TYR A 301 -1.20 21.62 18.22
C TYR A 301 -0.33 20.37 18.38
N THR A 302 0.80 20.32 17.68
CA THR A 302 1.70 19.17 17.73
C THR A 302 2.31 18.99 19.12
N ASN A 303 2.68 20.05 19.84
CA ASN A 303 3.08 19.90 21.24
C ASN A 303 1.90 19.46 22.12
N LEU A 304 0.70 19.98 21.88
CA LEU A 304 -0.49 19.65 22.66
C LEU A 304 -0.85 18.16 22.58
N VAL A 305 -0.73 17.52 21.41
CA VAL A 305 -0.99 16.07 21.27
C VAL A 305 -0.03 15.22 22.11
N PHE A 306 1.17 15.71 22.45
CA PHE A 306 2.15 15.01 23.30
C PHE A 306 2.15 15.42 24.77
N ASP A 307 1.73 16.63 25.11
CA ASP A 307 1.95 17.20 26.45
C ASP A 307 0.66 17.48 27.25
N ALA A 308 -0.50 17.63 26.58
CA ALA A 308 -1.77 17.94 27.23
C ALA A 308 -2.24 16.88 28.25
N LYS A 309 -2.86 17.34 29.34
CA LYS A 309 -3.65 16.50 30.27
C LYS A 309 -5.08 16.32 29.73
N PRO A 310 -5.76 15.18 30.00
CA PRO A 310 -7.14 14.95 29.57
C PRO A 310 -8.12 15.78 30.42
N ASN A 311 -8.44 16.99 29.98
CA ASN A 311 -9.42 17.87 30.64
C ASN A 311 -10.07 18.83 29.64
N GLU A 312 -11.21 19.38 30.03
CA GLU A 312 -12.02 20.27 29.18
C GLU A 312 -11.24 21.49 28.69
N LYS A 313 -10.38 22.09 29.52
CA LYS A 313 -9.56 23.25 29.13
C LYS A 313 -8.68 22.92 27.91
N ASN A 314 -7.97 21.79 27.94
CA ASN A 314 -7.12 21.38 26.83
C ASN A 314 -7.94 20.92 25.63
N PHE A 315 -9.09 20.30 25.85
CA PHE A 315 -10.01 19.92 24.77
C PHE A 315 -10.54 21.15 24.01
N THR A 316 -10.97 22.20 24.72
CA THR A 316 -11.34 23.48 24.10
C THR A 316 -10.19 24.05 23.26
N LYS A 317 -8.96 23.98 23.77
CA LYS A 317 -7.78 24.45 23.02
C LYS A 317 -7.52 23.64 21.74
N PHE A 318 -7.74 22.32 21.76
CA PHE A 318 -7.72 21.50 20.55
C PHE A 318 -8.77 21.98 19.54
N GLN A 319 -10.00 22.23 19.96
CA GLN A 319 -11.08 22.70 19.08
C GLN A 319 -10.76 24.07 18.45
N GLU A 320 -10.20 24.99 19.22
CA GLU A 320 -9.75 26.30 18.72
C GLU A 320 -8.68 26.15 17.62
N LEU A 321 -7.66 25.32 17.87
CA LEU A 321 -6.60 25.07 16.89
C LEU A 321 -7.11 24.36 15.64
N LEU A 322 -8.03 23.40 15.77
CA LEU A 322 -8.64 22.70 14.62
C LEU A 322 -9.46 23.65 13.74
N LYS A 323 -10.18 24.61 14.35
CA LYS A 323 -10.84 25.68 13.58
C LYS A 323 -9.81 26.59 12.88
N GLY A 324 -8.68 26.83 13.53
CA GLY A 324 -7.51 27.48 12.92
C GLY A 324 -6.97 26.69 11.73
N ALA A 325 -6.92 25.36 11.81
CA ALA A 325 -6.50 24.47 10.73
C ALA A 325 -7.33 24.63 9.46
N GLU A 326 -8.65 24.73 9.61
CA GLU A 326 -9.59 25.02 8.52
C GLU A 326 -9.38 26.41 7.93
N THR A 327 -9.24 27.42 8.79
CA THR A 327 -9.13 28.82 8.37
C THR A 327 -7.79 29.13 7.71
N ASN A 328 -6.70 28.58 8.25
CA ASN A 328 -5.33 28.88 7.87
C ASN A 328 -4.69 27.79 6.98
N GLY A 329 -5.47 26.75 6.62
CA GLY A 329 -5.11 25.78 5.58
C GLY A 329 -4.10 24.70 5.98
N TRP A 330 -3.92 24.41 7.27
CA TRP A 330 -2.96 23.40 7.74
C TRP A 330 -3.57 22.02 8.02
N ASN A 331 -4.85 21.79 7.65
CA ASN A 331 -5.51 20.48 7.81
C ASN A 331 -4.74 19.30 7.22
N THR A 332 -3.99 19.52 6.14
CA THR A 332 -3.19 18.47 5.49
C THR A 332 -2.08 17.89 6.38
N LEU A 333 -1.76 18.54 7.49
CA LEU A 333 -0.76 18.09 8.47
C LEU A 333 -1.37 17.30 9.62
N LEU A 334 -2.70 17.23 9.71
CA LEU A 334 -3.41 16.49 10.75
C LEU A 334 -3.53 15.02 10.38
N ASP A 335 -3.41 14.15 11.38
CA ASP A 335 -3.84 12.76 11.28
C ASP A 335 -5.07 12.55 12.15
N VAL A 336 -6.10 11.92 11.59
CA VAL A 336 -7.40 11.70 12.25
C VAL A 336 -7.29 10.92 13.56
N THR A 337 -6.23 10.13 13.73
CA THR A 337 -6.00 9.36 14.96
C THR A 337 -5.28 10.14 16.07
N ASP A 338 -4.90 11.40 15.81
CA ASP A 338 -4.42 12.37 16.81
C ASP A 338 -5.43 13.52 17.06
N ILE A 339 -6.65 13.44 16.51
CA ILE A 339 -7.72 14.41 16.78
C ILE A 339 -8.61 13.88 17.92
N PRO A 340 -8.61 14.50 19.13
CA PRO A 340 -9.47 14.07 20.22
C PRO A 340 -10.94 14.42 19.94
N LYS A 341 -11.89 13.55 20.30
CA LYS A 341 -13.34 13.83 20.17
C LYS A 341 -13.95 14.35 21.48
N ASN A 342 -13.27 14.15 22.60
CA ASN A 342 -13.60 14.66 23.93
C ASN A 342 -12.32 14.81 24.76
N ALA A 343 -12.44 15.30 26.00
CA ALA A 343 -11.29 15.49 26.89
C ALA A 343 -10.57 14.18 27.28
N GLU A 344 -11.29 13.08 27.43
CA GLU A 344 -10.73 11.77 27.83
C GLU A 344 -9.88 11.17 26.69
N ASP A 345 -10.30 11.36 25.44
CA ASP A 345 -9.61 10.88 24.25
C ASP A 345 -8.17 11.42 24.09
N ILE A 346 -7.84 12.55 24.76
CA ILE A 346 -6.49 13.15 24.72
C ILE A 346 -5.43 12.14 25.19
N SER A 347 -5.75 11.28 26.15
CA SER A 347 -4.82 10.24 26.61
C SER A 347 -4.75 9.03 25.68
N ASN A 348 -5.72 8.88 24.77
CA ASN A 348 -5.81 7.76 23.84
C ASN A 348 -5.33 8.09 22.41
N LEU A 349 -4.83 9.31 22.16
CA LEU A 349 -4.27 9.70 20.87
C LEU A 349 -3.19 8.71 20.42
N TRP A 350 -3.08 8.50 19.11
CA TRP A 350 -2.16 7.50 18.55
C TRP A 350 -0.72 7.77 19.02
N VAL A 351 -0.26 9.02 18.96
CA VAL A 351 1.09 9.39 19.41
C VAL A 351 1.35 9.11 20.89
N ARG A 352 0.33 9.16 21.75
CA ARG A 352 0.47 8.86 23.20
C ARG A 352 0.67 7.38 23.45
N ARG A 353 -0.12 6.55 22.78
CA ARG A 353 -0.02 5.08 22.90
C ARG A 353 1.23 4.51 22.24
N HIS A 354 1.80 5.25 21.30
CA HIS A 354 2.93 4.82 20.47
C HIS A 354 4.22 5.58 20.74
N ASP A 355 4.25 6.47 21.75
CA ASP A 355 5.44 7.27 22.05
C ASP A 355 6.63 6.37 22.37
N TYR A 356 7.61 6.37 21.47
CA TYR A 356 8.75 5.47 21.48
C TYR A 356 9.95 6.12 20.82
N ASP A 357 11.12 5.87 21.40
CA ASP A 357 12.42 6.25 20.87
C ASP A 357 13.24 4.99 20.56
N PRO A 358 13.50 4.69 19.27
CA PRO A 358 14.24 3.50 18.87
C PRO A 358 15.75 3.60 19.10
N ALA A 359 16.28 4.72 19.61
CA ALA A 359 17.72 4.91 19.81
C ALA A 359 18.37 3.78 20.61
N LYS A 360 17.70 3.28 21.67
CA LYS A 360 18.21 2.18 22.49
C LYS A 360 18.27 0.87 21.70
N ALA A 361 17.24 0.56 20.91
CA ALA A 361 17.21 -0.62 20.05
C ALA A 361 18.30 -0.56 18.98
N TYR A 362 18.40 0.54 18.23
CA TYR A 362 19.44 0.71 17.20
C TYR A 362 20.86 0.60 17.77
N ASN A 363 21.09 1.01 19.01
CA ASN A 363 22.41 0.87 19.64
C ASN A 363 22.75 -0.58 20.09
N LYS A 364 21.79 -1.49 20.10
CA LYS A 364 21.97 -2.89 20.50
C LYS A 364 21.90 -3.88 19.33
N ILE A 365 21.21 -3.51 18.25
CA ILE A 365 21.05 -4.37 17.08
C ILE A 365 22.41 -4.60 16.40
N MET A 366 22.74 -5.88 16.21
CA MET A 366 23.98 -6.39 15.63
C MET A 366 23.70 -7.46 14.54
N VAL A 367 22.54 -7.33 13.90
CA VAL A 367 22.11 -8.15 12.75
C VAL A 367 21.98 -7.26 11.51
N PRO A 368 22.02 -7.83 10.29
CA PRO A 368 21.83 -7.05 9.07
C PRO A 368 20.53 -6.22 9.09
N LEU A 369 20.66 -4.93 8.79
CA LEU A 369 19.60 -3.94 8.71
C LEU A 369 19.65 -3.24 7.35
N LEU A 370 18.56 -3.33 6.59
CA LEU A 370 18.33 -2.51 5.40
C LEU A 370 17.37 -1.37 5.74
N ALA A 371 17.78 -0.13 5.53
CA ALA A 371 16.94 1.05 5.73
C ALA A 371 16.79 1.84 4.42
N MET A 372 15.55 1.94 3.92
CA MET A 372 15.23 2.61 2.66
C MET A 372 14.40 3.88 2.92
N TYR A 373 14.77 4.99 2.29
CA TYR A 373 14.06 6.28 2.45
C TYR A 373 13.76 6.94 1.10
N GLY A 374 12.58 7.55 0.98
CA GLY A 374 12.21 8.36 -0.18
C GLY A 374 12.92 9.71 -0.17
N GLU A 375 13.49 10.12 -1.30
CA GLU A 375 14.16 11.43 -1.42
C GLU A 375 13.19 12.61 -1.21
N LYS A 376 11.94 12.47 -1.65
CA LYS A 376 10.88 13.49 -1.55
C LYS A 376 9.90 13.20 -0.40
N ASP A 377 10.22 12.23 0.45
CA ASP A 377 9.42 11.91 1.62
C ASP A 377 9.53 13.05 2.66
N TRP A 378 8.47 13.84 2.75
CA TRP A 378 8.34 14.92 3.71
C TRP A 378 7.82 14.46 5.07
N ILE A 379 7.28 13.23 5.16
CA ILE A 379 6.78 12.65 6.41
C ILE A 379 7.95 12.07 7.19
N VAL A 380 8.86 11.37 6.51
CA VAL A 380 10.09 10.82 7.10
C VAL A 380 11.29 11.35 6.33
N PRO A 381 11.75 12.58 6.65
CA PRO A 381 12.84 13.24 5.93
C PRO A 381 14.12 12.40 5.97
N TYR A 382 14.62 12.01 4.79
CA TYR A 382 15.68 11.01 4.73
C TYR A 382 16.97 11.47 5.41
N LYS A 383 17.38 12.74 5.26
CA LYS A 383 18.71 13.23 5.68
C LYS A 383 18.92 13.06 7.18
N GLU A 384 17.93 13.48 7.97
CA GLU A 384 17.95 13.41 9.42
C GLU A 384 17.98 11.93 9.87
N ASN A 385 17.18 11.09 9.21
CA ASN A 385 17.08 9.68 9.57
C ASN A 385 18.34 8.89 9.21
N THR A 386 18.91 9.11 8.01
CA THR A 386 20.14 8.44 7.57
C THR A 386 21.35 8.90 8.36
N ALA A 387 21.46 10.20 8.66
CA ALA A 387 22.55 10.73 9.50
C ALA A 387 22.51 10.12 10.91
N LEU A 388 21.31 9.93 11.48
CA LEU A 388 21.15 9.32 12.79
C LEU A 388 21.50 7.81 12.77
N LEU A 389 21.11 7.09 11.71
CA LEU A 389 21.53 5.69 11.53
C LEU A 389 23.05 5.55 11.42
N GLU A 390 23.71 6.43 10.66
CA GLU A 390 25.17 6.47 10.59
C GLU A 390 25.82 6.74 11.96
N GLN A 391 25.14 7.47 12.84
CA GLN A 391 25.60 7.67 14.21
C GLN A 391 25.46 6.42 15.07
N TYR A 392 24.37 5.68 14.93
CA TYR A 392 24.16 4.42 15.65
C TYR A 392 25.11 3.31 15.20
N TYR A 393 25.44 3.24 13.90
CA TYR A 393 26.27 2.19 13.31
C TYR A 393 27.66 2.69 12.93
N LYS A 394 28.49 3.06 13.93
CA LYS A 394 29.89 3.47 13.73
C LYS A 394 30.88 2.29 13.87
N GLY A 395 32.11 2.50 13.37
CA GLY A 395 33.20 1.51 13.46
C GLY A 395 32.80 0.16 12.84
N ASP A 396 33.09 -0.93 13.53
CA ASP A 396 32.79 -2.29 13.07
C ASP A 396 31.29 -2.58 12.91
N ARG A 397 30.42 -1.75 13.49
CA ARG A 397 28.97 -1.90 13.36
C ARG A 397 28.46 -1.47 11.99
N LYS A 398 29.24 -0.69 11.21
CA LYS A 398 28.88 -0.27 9.85
C LYS A 398 28.50 -1.42 8.93
N LYS A 399 29.11 -2.60 9.11
CA LYS A 399 28.83 -3.81 8.31
C LYS A 399 27.40 -4.33 8.45
N TYR A 400 26.69 -3.95 9.50
CA TYR A 400 25.30 -4.36 9.74
C TYR A 400 24.29 -3.44 9.08
N LEU A 401 24.67 -2.21 8.69
CA LEU A 401 23.74 -1.24 8.14
C LEU A 401 23.94 -1.07 6.64
N LYS A 402 22.86 -1.23 5.88
CA LYS A 402 22.73 -0.77 4.50
C LYS A 402 21.65 0.30 4.44
N THR A 403 22.02 1.51 4.08
CA THR A 403 21.09 2.62 3.86
C THR A 403 20.92 2.86 2.36
N VAL A 404 19.68 3.03 1.92
CA VAL A 404 19.33 3.26 0.51
C VAL A 404 18.46 4.50 0.40
N LEU A 405 18.87 5.43 -0.46
CA LEU A 405 18.04 6.54 -0.91
C LEU A 405 17.27 6.11 -2.16
N LEU A 406 15.96 6.35 -2.17
CA LEU A 406 15.07 6.10 -3.30
C LEU A 406 14.84 7.44 -4.04
N PRO A 407 15.49 7.68 -5.18
CA PRO A 407 15.42 8.97 -5.86
C PRO A 407 14.00 9.30 -6.28
N GLU A 408 13.62 10.57 -6.10
CA GLU A 408 12.30 11.15 -6.37
C GLU A 408 11.10 10.48 -5.67
N ALA A 409 11.33 9.45 -4.86
CA ALA A 409 10.26 8.70 -4.22
C ALA A 409 9.68 9.48 -3.04
N GLU A 410 8.36 9.43 -2.89
CA GLU A 410 7.60 9.98 -1.76
C GLU A 410 7.40 8.93 -0.66
N HIS A 411 6.51 9.19 0.30
CA HIS A 411 6.41 8.38 1.54
C HIS A 411 5.98 6.93 1.29
N GLY A 412 5.04 6.67 0.38
CA GLY A 412 4.69 5.30 0.00
C GLY A 412 5.70 4.66 -0.95
N THR A 413 6.88 5.28 -1.15
CA THR A 413 7.93 4.94 -2.12
C THR A 413 7.54 5.11 -3.58
N GLU A 414 6.40 5.75 -3.84
CA GLU A 414 5.91 6.11 -5.15
C GLU A 414 6.73 7.22 -5.78
N VAL A 415 6.87 7.13 -7.10
CA VAL A 415 7.47 8.15 -7.93
C VAL A 415 6.37 8.69 -8.84
N GLN A 416 6.16 10.00 -8.78
CA GLN A 416 5.12 10.69 -9.55
C GLN A 416 5.34 10.54 -11.06
N GLU A 417 4.22 10.45 -11.78
CA GLU A 417 4.23 10.41 -13.24
C GLU A 417 4.64 11.75 -13.84
N GLY A 418 5.07 11.71 -15.09
CA GLY A 418 5.38 12.92 -15.86
C GLY A 418 6.46 12.72 -16.90
N TYR A 419 6.66 13.75 -17.72
CA TYR A 419 7.73 13.74 -18.71
C TYR A 419 9.11 13.75 -18.06
N ARG A 420 9.99 12.94 -18.65
CA ARG A 420 11.41 12.87 -18.31
C ARG A 420 12.21 13.30 -19.52
N THR A 421 13.23 14.10 -19.29
CA THR A 421 14.21 14.48 -20.31
C THR A 421 15.56 13.90 -19.91
N LEU A 422 16.13 13.05 -20.75
CA LEU A 422 17.44 12.45 -20.57
C LEU A 422 18.54 13.35 -21.19
N PRO A 423 19.82 13.12 -20.84
CA PRO A 423 20.94 13.72 -21.57
C PRO A 423 20.81 13.35 -23.05
N ASN A 424 20.95 14.32 -23.97
CA ASN A 424 20.65 14.26 -25.42
C ASN A 424 19.25 14.71 -25.86
N ASN A 425 18.43 15.26 -24.96
CA ASN A 425 17.05 15.70 -25.22
C ASN A 425 16.07 14.57 -25.58
N HIS A 426 16.43 13.30 -25.36
CA HIS A 426 15.45 12.22 -25.45
C HIS A 426 14.41 12.37 -24.33
N THR A 427 13.13 12.38 -24.69
CA THR A 427 12.02 12.49 -23.74
C THR A 427 11.16 11.25 -23.73
N TYR A 428 10.63 10.91 -22.56
CA TYR A 428 9.65 9.84 -22.41
C TYR A 428 8.66 10.14 -21.28
N TRP A 429 7.50 9.50 -21.31
CA TRP A 429 6.53 9.60 -20.22
C TRP A 429 6.82 8.53 -19.16
N ARG A 430 7.15 8.95 -17.93
CA ARG A 430 7.22 8.02 -16.81
C ARG A 430 5.83 7.89 -16.21
N PHE A 431 5.29 6.67 -16.20
CA PHE A 431 4.08 6.34 -15.46
C PHE A 431 4.32 6.35 -13.95
N PHE A 432 3.25 6.60 -13.18
CA PHE A 432 3.26 6.45 -11.74
C PHE A 432 3.66 5.02 -11.38
N ARG A 433 4.65 4.85 -10.51
CA ARG A 433 5.13 3.54 -10.05
C ARG A 433 5.81 3.64 -8.70
N ILE A 434 5.93 2.50 -8.02
CA ILE A 434 6.88 2.37 -6.90
C ILE A 434 8.31 2.39 -7.44
N SER A 435 9.20 3.02 -6.67
CA SER A 435 10.63 3.00 -6.97
C SER A 435 11.11 1.56 -7.12
N PRO A 436 11.66 1.17 -8.29
CA PRO A 436 12.11 -0.21 -8.53
C PRO A 436 13.21 -0.63 -7.54
N ASN A 437 13.96 0.34 -7.01
CA ASN A 437 15.01 0.11 -6.03
C ASN A 437 14.48 -0.53 -4.74
N VAL A 438 13.20 -0.35 -4.39
CA VAL A 438 12.62 -1.04 -3.22
C VAL A 438 12.72 -2.56 -3.38
N GLN A 439 12.34 -3.09 -4.55
CA GLN A 439 12.36 -4.52 -4.81
C GLN A 439 13.79 -5.03 -5.04
N ILE A 440 14.57 -4.29 -5.84
CA ILE A 440 15.95 -4.65 -6.18
C ILE A 440 16.80 -4.75 -4.90
N GLU A 441 16.79 -3.71 -4.07
CA GLU A 441 17.63 -3.63 -2.88
C GLU A 441 17.19 -4.63 -1.80
N LEU A 442 15.89 -4.88 -1.69
CA LEU A 442 15.33 -5.91 -0.82
C LEU A 442 15.86 -7.30 -1.20
N ILE A 443 15.72 -7.70 -2.47
CA ILE A 443 16.17 -9.03 -2.92
C ILE A 443 17.69 -9.16 -2.86
N GLU A 444 18.44 -8.12 -3.24
CA GLU A 444 19.89 -8.11 -3.12
C GLU A 444 20.37 -8.22 -1.68
N PHE A 445 19.73 -7.50 -0.74
CA PHE A 445 20.03 -7.60 0.68
C PHE A 445 19.84 -9.02 1.20
N LEU A 446 18.73 -9.67 0.86
CA LEU A 446 18.47 -11.05 1.27
C LEU A 446 19.49 -12.01 0.65
N ARG A 447 19.87 -11.82 -0.62
CA ARG A 447 20.88 -12.64 -1.30
C ARG A 447 22.27 -12.48 -0.67
N GLN A 448 22.71 -11.23 -0.45
CA GLN A 448 24.03 -10.91 0.11
C GLN A 448 24.22 -11.49 1.51
N ASN A 449 23.15 -11.52 2.31
CA ASN A 449 23.16 -12.06 3.67
C ASN A 449 22.78 -13.55 3.74
N LYS A 450 22.66 -14.25 2.61
CA LYS A 450 22.35 -15.70 2.51
C LYS A 450 20.99 -16.09 3.11
N PHE A 451 20.02 -15.18 3.05
CA PHE A 451 18.63 -15.45 3.42
C PHE A 451 17.79 -16.00 2.26
N LEU A 452 18.31 -15.97 1.03
CA LEU A 452 17.75 -16.66 -0.14
C LEU A 452 18.52 -17.95 -0.41
N ASN A 453 17.81 -18.96 -0.92
CA ASN A 453 18.45 -20.11 -1.54
C ASN A 453 19.24 -19.64 -2.79
N LYS A 454 20.37 -20.29 -3.08
CA LYS A 454 21.23 -19.95 -4.22
C LYS A 454 20.56 -20.19 -5.56
#